data_AF-A0A2L0ES72-F1
#
_entry.id   AF-A0A2L0ES72-F1
#
_cell.length_a   1.000
_cell.length_b   1.000
_cell.length_c   1.000
_cell.angle_alpha   90.00
_cell.angle_beta   90.00
_cell.angle_gamma   90.00
#
_symmetry.space_group_name_H-M   'P 1'
#
loop_
_entity.id
_entity.type
_entity.pdbx_description
1 polymer ?
#
loop_
_entity_poly.entity_id
_entity_poly.type
_entity_poly.pdbx_seq_one_letter_code
_entity_poly.pdbx_strand_id
1 'polypeptide(L)'
;MSTAASMPVPSPLPDIAPLVAELRGLEPRARAFAVFGSHARGDAGPCSDLDLRVITAGEPVERDRVRFLGGVDGPLLHVSIGSRSLRELVARAESPSGWPWMAGFCASARAIDDPQDLLGVLRRVVESHRPDRITTAAGAHYDLESLLEYLAKCKNARAAGRDLELLAAALHLAEHAMALLVPLNEVSAVGGEDEHRAAVLAFAVAPPGYREDVVLCAGWSASARPPAAVFAAAMRLAEGTARLLMSRADALPLRGALADYLRDGTVLRYILGTQ
;
A
#
# COMPACT_ATOMS: atom_id res chain seq x y z
N MET A 1 -31.22 18.29 2.16
CA MET A 1 -31.05 17.94 0.74
C MET A 1 -29.58 18.10 0.42
N SER A 2 -28.83 17.00 0.37
CA SER A 2 -27.40 17.00 0.06
C SER A 2 -27.23 17.15 -1.45
N THR A 3 -26.58 18.23 -1.87
CA THR A 3 -26.17 18.45 -3.26
C THR A 3 -25.16 17.37 -3.62
N ALA A 4 -25.54 16.46 -4.53
CA ALA A 4 -24.60 15.58 -5.19
C ALA A 4 -23.51 16.46 -5.83
N ALA A 5 -22.31 16.41 -5.28
CA ALA A 5 -21.16 17.04 -5.89
C ALA A 5 -21.02 16.44 -7.29
N SER A 6 -21.14 17.28 -8.32
CA SER A 6 -20.84 16.90 -9.70
C SER A 6 -19.42 16.35 -9.69
N MET A 7 -19.27 15.07 -10.03
CA MET A 7 -17.96 14.47 -10.27
C MET A 7 -17.23 15.35 -11.30
N PRO A 8 -15.98 15.77 -11.05
CA PRO A 8 -15.24 16.55 -12.02
C PRO A 8 -15.15 15.75 -13.33
N VAL A 9 -15.44 16.42 -14.45
CA VAL A 9 -15.20 15.85 -15.78
C VAL A 9 -13.72 15.52 -15.86
N PRO A 10 -13.32 14.27 -16.18
CA PRO A 10 -11.92 13.90 -16.24
C PRO A 10 -11.18 14.86 -17.18
N SER A 11 -10.11 15.49 -16.69
CA SER A 11 -9.22 16.27 -17.56
C SER A 11 -8.76 15.37 -18.72
N PRO A 12 -8.77 15.86 -19.97
CA PRO A 12 -8.27 15.07 -21.09
C PRO A 12 -6.82 14.65 -20.81
N LEU A 13 -6.49 13.40 -21.17
CA LEU A 13 -5.13 12.90 -21.04
C LEU A 13 -4.17 13.78 -21.85
N PRO A 14 -2.94 14.04 -21.36
CA PRO A 14 -1.91 14.69 -22.15
C PRO A 14 -1.70 13.95 -23.48
N ASP A 15 -1.41 14.69 -24.55
CA ASP A 15 -1.06 14.05 -25.82
C ASP A 15 0.30 13.34 -25.70
N ILE A 16 0.24 12.02 -25.61
CA ILE A 16 1.39 11.12 -25.53
C ILE A 16 1.57 10.25 -26.77
N ALA A 17 0.85 10.53 -27.86
CA ALA A 17 0.98 9.76 -29.09
C ALA A 17 2.43 9.75 -29.65
N PRO A 18 3.18 10.87 -29.64
CA PRO A 18 4.59 10.86 -30.07
C PRO A 18 5.47 9.94 -29.21
N LEU A 19 5.25 9.96 -27.89
CA LEU A 19 5.98 9.10 -26.95
C LEU A 19 5.64 7.62 -27.18
N VAL A 20 4.38 7.27 -27.40
CA VAL A 20 3.98 5.90 -27.71
C VAL A 20 4.64 5.43 -29.03
N ALA A 21 4.71 6.29 -30.04
CA ALA A 21 5.38 5.97 -31.30
C ALA A 21 6.90 5.74 -31.11
N GLU A 22 7.57 6.59 -30.32
CA GLU A 22 8.98 6.40 -29.93
C GLU A 22 9.17 5.05 -29.22
N LEU A 23 8.34 4.76 -28.21
CA LEU A 23 8.44 3.54 -27.42
C LEU A 23 8.20 2.27 -28.24
N ARG A 24 7.36 2.29 -29.28
CA ARG A 24 7.23 1.16 -30.21
C ARG A 24 8.55 0.84 -30.92
N GLY A 25 9.35 1.85 -31.24
CA GLY A 25 10.68 1.67 -31.84
C GLY A 25 11.70 1.14 -30.83
N LEU A 26 11.65 1.65 -29.59
CA LEU A 26 12.57 1.26 -28.51
C LEU A 26 12.24 -0.09 -27.86
N GLU A 27 10.98 -0.52 -27.93
CA GLU A 27 10.48 -1.75 -27.33
C GLU A 27 9.72 -2.60 -28.37
N PRO A 28 10.42 -3.36 -29.22
CA PRO A 28 9.80 -4.15 -30.29
C PRO A 28 8.81 -5.23 -29.80
N ARG A 29 8.94 -5.61 -28.52
CA ARG A 29 8.06 -6.57 -27.85
C ARG A 29 6.84 -5.93 -27.19
N ALA A 30 6.68 -4.61 -27.25
CA ALA A 30 5.49 -3.92 -26.77
C ALA A 30 4.25 -4.43 -27.51
N ARG A 31 3.18 -4.66 -26.76
CA ARG A 31 1.90 -5.16 -27.23
C ARG A 31 0.71 -4.33 -26.77
N ALA A 32 0.86 -3.65 -25.65
CA ALA A 32 -0.12 -2.68 -25.19
C ALA A 32 0.53 -1.53 -24.42
N PHE A 33 -0.14 -0.38 -24.43
CA PHE A 33 0.21 0.84 -23.72
C PHE A 33 -1.02 1.29 -22.94
N ALA A 34 -0.88 1.50 -21.64
CA ALA A 34 -1.96 1.95 -20.79
C ALA A 34 -1.48 3.02 -19.82
N VAL A 35 -2.26 4.08 -19.65
CA VAL A 35 -2.05 5.04 -18.56
C VAL A 35 -2.75 4.53 -17.31
N PHE A 36 -2.17 4.77 -16.14
CA PHE A 36 -2.78 4.47 -14.85
C PHE A 36 -2.55 5.63 -13.88
N GLY A 37 -2.84 5.44 -12.60
CA GLY A 37 -2.65 6.49 -11.60
C GLY A 37 -3.64 7.64 -11.76
N SER A 38 -3.24 8.82 -11.29
CA SER A 38 -4.17 9.94 -11.11
C SER A 38 -4.71 10.52 -12.43
N HIS A 39 -3.89 10.56 -13.48
CA HIS A 39 -4.35 10.97 -14.81
C HIS A 39 -5.40 10.00 -15.37
N ALA A 40 -5.25 8.70 -15.15
CA ALA A 40 -6.24 7.72 -15.58
C ALA A 40 -7.52 7.75 -14.73
N ARG A 41 -7.45 8.15 -13.46
CA ARG A 41 -8.64 8.37 -12.62
C ARG A 41 -9.33 9.70 -12.90
N GLY A 42 -8.60 10.68 -13.41
CA GLY A 42 -9.11 12.04 -13.63
C GLY A 42 -9.02 12.93 -12.38
N ASP A 43 -8.21 12.54 -11.39
CA ASP A 43 -7.96 13.26 -10.13
C ASP A 43 -6.52 13.81 -10.05
N ALA A 44 -5.80 13.86 -11.19
CA ALA A 44 -4.46 14.42 -11.28
C ALA A 44 -4.40 15.87 -10.76
N GLY A 45 -3.48 16.11 -9.82
CA GLY A 45 -3.18 17.44 -9.31
C GLY A 45 -2.11 18.17 -10.13
N PRO A 46 -1.79 19.43 -9.77
CA PRO A 46 -0.83 20.25 -10.52
C PRO A 46 0.59 19.67 -10.63
N CYS A 47 0.97 18.78 -9.70
CA CYS A 47 2.28 18.15 -9.65
C CYS A 47 2.22 16.62 -9.88
N SER A 48 1.08 16.10 -10.35
CA SER A 48 1.00 14.68 -10.70
C SER A 48 1.88 14.38 -11.91
N ASP A 49 2.56 13.24 -11.84
CA ASP A 49 3.23 12.65 -13.00
C ASP A 49 2.28 11.76 -13.78
N LEU A 50 2.65 11.46 -15.03
CA LEU A 50 1.92 10.53 -15.88
C LEU A 50 2.53 9.14 -15.77
N ASP A 51 1.75 8.21 -15.22
CA ASP A 51 2.11 6.81 -15.15
C ASP A 51 1.75 6.05 -16.44
N LEU A 52 2.75 5.56 -17.17
CA LEU A 52 2.60 4.78 -18.40
C LEU A 52 3.08 3.34 -18.21
N ARG A 53 2.19 2.37 -18.45
CA ARG A 53 2.50 0.95 -18.50
C ARG A 53 2.70 0.51 -19.94
N VAL A 54 3.85 -0.11 -20.22
CA VAL A 54 4.07 -0.85 -21.47
C VAL A 54 4.00 -2.34 -21.16
N ILE A 55 3.05 -3.04 -21.77
CA ILE A 55 2.90 -4.49 -21.63
C ILE A 55 3.63 -5.16 -22.79
N THR A 56 4.58 -6.04 -22.48
CA THR A 56 5.43 -6.71 -23.47
C THR A 56 5.13 -8.21 -23.55
N ALA A 57 5.34 -8.80 -24.74
CA ALA A 57 5.17 -10.25 -24.97
C ALA A 57 6.25 -11.12 -24.29
N GLY A 58 7.35 -10.52 -23.86
CA GLY A 58 8.44 -11.16 -23.10
C GLY A 58 9.10 -10.12 -22.21
N GLU A 59 10.33 -10.37 -21.74
CA GLU A 59 11.06 -9.34 -20.97
C GLU A 59 11.10 -8.00 -21.72
N PRO A 60 11.05 -6.85 -21.04
CA PRO A 60 11.28 -5.58 -21.72
C PRO A 60 12.78 -5.40 -22.05
N VAL A 61 13.10 -4.55 -23.02
CA VAL A 61 14.49 -4.10 -23.29
C VAL A 61 15.03 -3.33 -22.08
N GLU A 62 14.19 -2.48 -21.49
CA GLU A 62 14.50 -1.75 -20.26
C GLU A 62 13.21 -1.61 -19.46
N ARG A 63 13.28 -1.95 -18.17
CA ARG A 63 12.11 -2.11 -17.32
C ARG A 63 11.48 -0.78 -16.96
N ASP A 64 12.27 0.22 -16.63
CA ASP A 64 11.79 1.49 -16.09
C ASP A 64 12.50 2.64 -16.79
N ARG A 65 11.73 3.57 -17.36
CA ARG A 65 12.22 4.75 -18.07
C ARG A 65 11.54 6.00 -17.54
N VAL A 66 12.20 7.14 -17.72
CA VAL A 66 11.66 8.46 -17.40
C VAL A 66 11.68 9.33 -18.65
N ARG A 67 10.65 10.17 -18.81
CA ARG A 67 10.61 11.27 -19.76
C ARG A 67 10.07 12.52 -19.08
N PHE A 68 10.44 13.67 -19.63
CA PHE A 68 9.83 14.95 -19.31
C PHE A 68 9.24 15.51 -20.59
N LEU A 69 7.93 15.77 -20.59
CA LEU A 69 7.20 16.33 -21.74
C LEU A 69 6.85 17.79 -21.45
N GLY A 70 7.08 18.67 -22.41
CA GLY A 70 6.76 20.09 -22.28
C GLY A 70 7.45 20.94 -23.34
N GLY A 71 6.98 22.17 -23.49
CA GLY A 71 7.65 23.18 -24.31
C GLY A 71 8.86 23.77 -23.60
N VAL A 72 9.71 24.50 -24.34
CA VAL A 72 10.96 25.12 -23.84
C VAL A 72 10.71 26.03 -22.63
N ASP A 73 9.57 26.74 -22.61
CA ASP A 73 9.24 27.75 -21.60
C ASP A 73 8.02 27.35 -20.73
N GLY A 74 7.62 26.08 -20.74
CA GLY A 74 6.44 25.58 -20.04
C GLY A 74 6.74 24.64 -18.87
N PRO A 75 5.74 24.35 -18.01
CA PRO A 75 5.89 23.32 -16.99
C PRO A 75 6.16 21.96 -17.65
N LEU A 76 7.09 21.20 -17.06
CA LEU A 76 7.43 19.86 -17.52
C LEU A 76 6.52 18.84 -16.84
N LEU A 77 5.92 17.96 -17.65
CA LEU A 77 5.23 16.77 -17.19
C LEU A 77 6.24 15.63 -17.03
N HIS A 78 6.44 15.17 -15.80
CA HIS A 78 7.15 13.91 -15.54
C HIS A 78 6.31 12.74 -16.05
N VAL A 79 6.94 11.82 -16.79
CA VAL A 79 6.32 10.59 -17.26
C VAL A 79 7.14 9.39 -16.77
N SER A 80 6.53 8.62 -15.88
CA SER A 80 7.05 7.38 -15.33
C SER A 80 6.63 6.22 -16.24
N ILE A 81 7.58 5.58 -16.93
CA ILE A 81 7.30 4.53 -17.92
C ILE A 81 7.76 3.18 -17.38
N GLY A 82 6.82 2.36 -16.93
CA GLY A 82 7.10 1.00 -16.47
C GLY A 82 6.77 -0.04 -17.54
N SER A 83 7.78 -0.69 -18.10
CA SER A 83 7.63 -1.80 -19.05
C SER A 83 7.68 -3.13 -18.31
N ARG A 84 6.69 -4.01 -18.52
CA ARG A 84 6.58 -5.32 -17.85
C ARG A 84 6.03 -6.36 -18.81
N SER A 85 6.54 -7.59 -18.69
CA SER A 85 5.98 -8.71 -19.46
C SER A 85 4.57 -9.03 -18.96
N LEU A 86 3.69 -9.49 -19.85
CA LEU A 86 2.37 -9.98 -19.45
C LEU A 86 2.49 -11.07 -18.36
N ARG A 87 3.48 -11.96 -18.51
CA ARG A 87 3.77 -13.03 -17.54
C ARG A 87 4.05 -12.48 -16.14
N GLU A 88 4.84 -11.42 -16.03
CA GLU A 88 5.13 -10.80 -14.74
C GLU A 88 3.89 -10.18 -14.11
N LEU A 89 3.08 -9.48 -14.91
CA LEU A 89 1.84 -8.86 -14.42
C LEU A 89 0.83 -9.91 -13.94
N VAL A 90 0.73 -11.04 -14.63
CA VAL A 90 -0.06 -12.20 -14.20
C VAL A 90 0.48 -12.78 -12.89
N ALA A 91 1.78 -13.05 -12.80
CA ALA A 91 2.39 -13.58 -11.57
C ALA A 91 2.20 -12.64 -10.36
N ARG A 92 2.19 -11.33 -10.60
CA ARG A 92 1.89 -10.34 -9.55
C ARG A 92 0.41 -10.34 -9.14
N ALA A 93 -0.50 -10.56 -10.08
CA ALA A 93 -1.93 -10.71 -9.79
C ALA A 93 -2.24 -12.00 -9.00
N GLU A 94 -1.47 -13.07 -9.22
CA GLU A 94 -1.56 -14.33 -8.48
C GLU A 94 -1.01 -14.25 -7.05
N SER A 95 -0.15 -13.28 -6.76
CA SER A 95 0.46 -13.11 -5.44
C SER A 95 -0.48 -12.36 -4.48
N PRO A 96 -0.76 -12.90 -3.27
CA PRO A 96 -1.58 -12.22 -2.27
C PRO A 96 -1.13 -10.78 -1.96
N SER A 97 0.18 -10.55 -1.84
CA SER A 97 0.74 -9.22 -1.57
C SER A 97 0.78 -8.31 -2.80
N GLY A 98 0.80 -8.91 -4.00
CA GLY A 98 0.78 -8.18 -5.27
C GLY A 98 -0.64 -7.78 -5.72
N TRP A 99 -1.65 -8.55 -5.30
CA TRP A 99 -3.02 -8.43 -5.76
C TRP A 99 -3.65 -7.04 -5.53
N PRO A 100 -3.58 -6.41 -4.35
CA PRO A 100 -4.26 -5.11 -4.11
C PRO A 100 -3.83 -4.02 -5.09
N TRP A 101 -2.54 -4.00 -5.42
CA TRP A 101 -1.95 -3.06 -6.37
C TRP A 101 -2.33 -3.39 -7.81
N MET A 102 -2.34 -4.68 -8.18
CA MET A 102 -2.78 -5.10 -9.51
C MET A 102 -4.28 -4.84 -9.73
N ALA A 103 -5.10 -5.00 -8.69
CA ALA A 103 -6.50 -4.66 -8.69
C ALA A 103 -6.72 -3.15 -8.84
N GLY A 104 -5.99 -2.32 -8.09
CA GLY A 104 -6.05 -0.87 -8.24
C GLY A 104 -5.57 -0.38 -9.61
N PHE A 105 -4.48 -0.96 -10.12
CA PHE A 105 -4.02 -0.73 -11.49
C PHE A 105 -5.11 -1.09 -12.50
N CYS A 106 -5.66 -2.31 -12.46
CA CYS A 106 -6.66 -2.78 -13.42
C CYS A 106 -7.98 -1.99 -13.35
N ALA A 107 -8.36 -1.51 -12.17
CA ALA A 107 -9.56 -0.70 -11.95
C ALA A 107 -9.44 0.71 -12.57
N SER A 108 -8.24 1.31 -12.55
CA SER A 108 -8.03 2.68 -13.02
C SER A 108 -7.40 2.78 -14.42
N ALA A 109 -6.66 1.76 -14.86
CA ALA A 109 -5.89 1.82 -16.08
C ALA A 109 -6.77 2.04 -17.33
N ARG A 110 -6.31 2.90 -18.23
CA ARG A 110 -6.95 3.18 -19.51
C ARG A 110 -6.00 2.82 -20.65
N ALA A 111 -6.46 1.99 -21.56
CA ALA A 111 -5.70 1.64 -22.75
C ALA A 111 -5.52 2.89 -23.64
N ILE A 112 -4.29 3.14 -24.05
CA ILE A 112 -3.94 4.08 -25.12
C ILE A 112 -3.89 3.33 -26.46
N ASP A 113 -3.28 2.14 -26.43
CA ASP A 113 -3.23 1.21 -27.54
C ASP A 113 -3.16 -0.21 -26.97
N ASP A 114 -4.15 -1.05 -27.29
CA ASP A 114 -4.23 -2.43 -26.79
C ASP A 114 -5.01 -3.31 -27.79
N PRO A 115 -4.44 -3.61 -28.97
CA PRO A 115 -5.15 -4.33 -30.03
C PRO A 115 -5.47 -5.79 -29.66
N GLN A 116 -4.89 -6.32 -28.58
CA GLN A 116 -5.05 -7.71 -28.14
C GLN A 116 -5.88 -7.85 -26.86
N ASP A 117 -6.47 -6.76 -26.35
CA ASP A 117 -7.21 -6.73 -25.07
C ASP A 117 -6.39 -7.28 -23.89
N LEU A 118 -5.08 -7.00 -23.84
CA LEU A 118 -4.21 -7.46 -22.76
C LEU A 118 -4.63 -6.89 -21.41
N LEU A 119 -5.11 -5.64 -21.39
CA LEU A 119 -5.63 -5.03 -20.17
C LEU A 119 -6.94 -5.70 -19.72
N GLY A 120 -7.82 -6.08 -20.66
CA GLY A 120 -9.02 -6.87 -20.35
C GLY A 120 -8.69 -8.26 -19.84
N VAL A 121 -7.67 -8.92 -20.42
CA VAL A 121 -7.13 -10.19 -19.89
C VAL A 121 -6.64 -10.02 -18.46
N LEU A 122 -5.83 -9.00 -18.18
CA LEU A 122 -5.32 -8.74 -16.84
C LEU A 122 -6.44 -8.48 -15.82
N ARG A 123 -7.46 -7.72 -16.19
CA ARG A 123 -8.65 -7.50 -15.33
C ARG A 123 -9.32 -8.82 -14.93
N ARG A 124 -9.51 -9.73 -15.89
CA ARG A 124 -10.09 -11.05 -15.63
C ARG A 124 -9.19 -11.91 -14.75
N VAL A 125 -7.88 -11.90 -15.02
CA VAL A 125 -6.88 -12.64 -14.22
C VAL A 125 -6.87 -12.15 -12.78
N VAL A 126 -6.81 -10.83 -12.56
CA VAL A 126 -6.83 -10.23 -11.22
C VAL A 126 -8.09 -10.64 -10.46
N GLU A 127 -9.27 -10.54 -11.07
CA GLU A 127 -10.49 -10.92 -10.36
C GLU A 127 -10.52 -12.42 -10.04
N SER A 128 -10.07 -13.28 -10.97
CA SER A 128 -10.02 -14.73 -10.74
C SER A 128 -9.01 -15.17 -9.66
N HIS A 129 -8.04 -14.31 -9.33
CA HIS A 129 -7.03 -14.56 -8.31
C HIS A 129 -7.22 -13.67 -7.07
N ARG A 130 -8.42 -13.12 -6.86
CA ARG A 130 -8.74 -12.40 -5.62
C ARG A 130 -8.44 -13.30 -4.42
N PRO A 131 -7.47 -12.93 -3.57
CA PRO A 131 -7.10 -13.77 -2.45
C PRO A 131 -8.12 -13.59 -1.32
N ASP A 132 -8.39 -14.67 -0.58
CA ASP A 132 -9.17 -14.56 0.67
C ASP A 132 -8.44 -13.71 1.72
N ARG A 133 -7.10 -13.64 1.64
CA ARG A 133 -6.23 -12.90 2.56
C ARG A 133 -4.99 -12.38 1.83
N ILE A 134 -4.60 -11.12 2.10
CA ILE A 134 -3.43 -10.48 1.49
C ILE A 134 -2.10 -10.91 2.15
N THR A 135 -2.13 -11.30 3.43
CA THR A 135 -0.90 -11.56 4.22
C THR A 135 -0.53 -13.04 4.25
N THR A 136 0.76 -13.34 4.07
CA THR A 136 1.32 -14.70 4.18
C THR A 136 1.68 -15.05 5.62
N ALA A 137 1.95 -16.33 5.89
CA ALA A 137 2.40 -16.78 7.21
C ALA A 137 3.74 -16.15 7.64
N ALA A 138 4.68 -16.05 6.70
CA ALA A 138 5.97 -15.41 6.93
C ALA A 138 5.81 -13.90 7.18
N GLY A 139 4.92 -13.24 6.43
CA GLY A 139 4.61 -11.82 6.63
C GLY A 139 4.03 -11.56 8.02
N ALA A 140 2.98 -12.30 8.41
CA ALA A 140 2.39 -12.15 9.74
C ALA A 140 3.38 -12.43 10.88
N HIS A 141 4.29 -13.39 10.70
CA HIS A 141 5.35 -13.66 11.67
C HIS A 141 6.30 -12.46 11.80
N TYR A 142 6.81 -11.96 10.66
CA TYR A 142 7.70 -10.81 10.62
C TYR A 142 7.06 -9.58 11.27
N ASP A 143 5.82 -9.25 10.89
CA ASP A 143 5.15 -8.07 11.44
C ASP A 143 4.89 -8.18 12.95
N LEU A 144 4.56 -9.38 13.46
CA LEU A 144 4.38 -9.58 14.90
C LEU A 144 5.70 -9.46 15.66
N GLU A 145 6.78 -10.04 15.15
CA GLU A 145 8.12 -9.89 15.73
C GLU A 145 8.56 -8.42 15.72
N SER A 146 8.42 -7.73 14.59
CA SER A 146 8.80 -6.33 14.44
C SER A 146 7.95 -5.41 15.32
N LEU A 147 6.64 -5.68 15.48
CA LEU A 147 5.79 -4.94 16.44
C LEU A 147 6.40 -4.99 17.86
N LEU A 148 6.84 -6.17 18.31
CA LEU A 148 7.44 -6.35 19.64
C LEU A 148 8.81 -5.69 19.75
N GLU A 149 9.63 -5.78 18.71
CA GLU A 149 10.94 -5.12 18.64
C GLU A 149 10.80 -3.60 18.73
N TYR A 150 9.91 -3.00 17.93
CA TYR A 150 9.71 -1.56 17.94
C TYR A 150 9.03 -1.08 19.23
N LEU A 151 8.18 -1.90 19.86
CA LEU A 151 7.68 -1.60 21.20
C LEU A 151 8.82 -1.53 22.22
N ALA A 152 9.76 -2.48 22.19
CA ALA A 152 10.94 -2.45 23.06
C ALA A 152 11.81 -1.21 22.81
N LYS A 153 11.99 -0.80 21.54
CA LYS A 153 12.68 0.45 21.18
C LYS A 153 11.96 1.68 21.72
N CYS A 154 10.63 1.75 21.63
CA CYS A 154 9.83 2.82 22.24
C CYS A 154 10.04 2.89 23.76
N LYS A 155 9.99 1.75 24.46
CA LYS A 155 10.24 1.67 25.92
C LYS A 155 11.64 2.17 26.28
N ASN A 156 12.67 1.72 25.56
CA ASN A 156 14.05 2.11 25.81
C ASN A 156 14.32 3.59 25.49
N ALA A 157 13.76 4.10 24.40
CA ALA A 157 13.86 5.51 24.04
C ALA A 157 13.17 6.39 25.10
N ARG A 158 11.98 5.98 25.57
CA ARG A 158 11.26 6.67 26.64
C ARG A 158 12.05 6.70 27.95
N ALA A 159 12.61 5.56 28.35
CA ALA A 159 13.42 5.46 29.57
C ALA A 159 14.68 6.33 29.50
N ALA A 160 15.26 6.51 28.32
CA ALA A 160 16.46 7.31 28.09
C ALA A 160 16.20 8.79 27.75
N GLY A 161 14.93 9.24 27.68
CA GLY A 161 14.60 10.60 27.25
C GLY A 161 14.96 10.93 25.80
N ARG A 162 15.00 9.90 24.93
CA ARG A 162 15.40 10.00 23.52
C ARG A 162 14.18 10.16 22.62
N ASP A 163 13.69 11.39 22.55
CA ASP A 163 12.39 11.68 21.92
C ASP A 163 12.38 11.41 20.41
N LEU A 164 13.46 11.72 19.67
CA LEU A 164 13.50 11.47 18.22
C LEU A 164 13.45 9.97 17.92
N GLU A 165 14.20 9.17 18.67
CA GLU A 165 14.21 7.71 18.55
C GLU A 165 12.86 7.09 18.93
N LEU A 166 12.17 7.66 19.91
CA LEU A 166 10.81 7.27 20.26
C LEU A 166 9.85 7.54 19.10
N LEU A 167 9.90 8.73 18.50
CA LEU A 167 9.03 9.09 17.37
C LEU A 167 9.29 8.20 16.14
N ALA A 168 10.56 7.90 15.85
CA ALA A 168 10.94 7.01 14.76
C ALA A 168 10.50 5.56 15.00
N ALA A 169 10.70 5.04 16.22
CA ALA A 169 10.24 3.69 16.57
C ALA A 169 8.71 3.57 16.56
N ALA A 170 7.99 4.62 16.97
CA ALA A 170 6.53 4.64 16.96
C ALA A 170 5.93 4.60 15.54
N LEU A 171 6.59 5.22 14.55
CA LEU A 171 6.18 5.12 13.15
C LEU A 171 6.18 3.66 12.68
N HIS A 172 7.29 2.95 12.86
CA HIS A 172 7.41 1.56 12.45
C HIS A 172 6.50 0.63 13.26
N LEU A 173 6.31 0.89 14.56
CA LEU A 173 5.33 0.16 15.36
C LEU A 173 3.93 0.28 14.76
N ALA A 174 3.52 1.48 14.32
CA ALA A 174 2.23 1.70 13.69
C ALA A 174 2.13 0.95 12.35
N GLU A 175 3.19 0.97 11.53
CA GLU A 175 3.24 0.24 10.25
C GLU A 175 2.99 -1.26 10.44
N HIS A 176 3.68 -1.90 11.39
CA HIS A 176 3.49 -3.32 11.67
C HIS A 176 2.14 -3.62 12.33
N ALA A 177 1.62 -2.72 13.19
CA ALA A 177 0.27 -2.86 13.72
C ALA A 177 -0.78 -2.85 12.60
N MET A 178 -0.67 -1.94 11.63
CA MET A 178 -1.57 -1.91 10.47
C MET A 178 -1.46 -3.20 9.64
N ALA A 179 -0.24 -3.65 9.34
CA ALA A 179 0.00 -4.86 8.55
C ALA A 179 -0.59 -6.13 9.19
N LEU A 180 -0.53 -6.24 10.52
CA LEU A 180 -1.12 -7.34 11.29
C LEU A 180 -2.66 -7.37 11.26
N LEU A 181 -3.30 -6.22 11.03
CA LEU A 181 -4.76 -6.12 10.95
C LEU A 181 -5.31 -6.31 9.54
N VAL A 182 -4.49 -6.18 8.49
CA VAL A 182 -4.87 -6.48 7.10
C VAL A 182 -5.58 -7.84 6.95
N PRO A 183 -5.06 -8.98 7.47
CA PRO A 183 -5.71 -10.28 7.28
C PRO A 183 -7.03 -10.43 8.05
N LEU A 184 -7.37 -9.50 8.94
CA LEU A 184 -8.63 -9.47 9.69
C LEU A 184 -9.70 -8.57 9.05
N ASN A 185 -9.35 -7.87 7.98
CA ASN A 185 -10.21 -6.90 7.30
C ASN A 185 -10.42 -7.29 5.83
N GLU A 186 -11.39 -6.63 5.18
CA GLU A 186 -11.74 -6.92 3.80
C GLU A 186 -10.58 -6.66 2.83
N VAL A 187 -10.38 -7.59 1.89
CA VAL A 187 -9.40 -7.46 0.81
C VAL A 187 -9.94 -6.48 -0.23
N SER A 188 -9.30 -5.33 -0.36
CA SER A 188 -9.70 -4.28 -1.29
C SER A 188 -8.60 -3.90 -2.28
N ALA A 189 -9.03 -3.40 -3.44
CA ALA A 189 -8.12 -2.78 -4.40
C ALA A 189 -7.60 -1.45 -3.84
N VAL A 190 -6.36 -1.11 -4.21
CA VAL A 190 -5.70 0.13 -3.76
C VAL A 190 -5.23 0.91 -4.99
N GLY A 191 -5.89 2.02 -5.31
CA GLY A 191 -5.58 2.86 -6.46
C GLY A 191 -4.40 3.83 -6.24
N GLY A 192 -3.98 4.02 -4.99
CA GLY A 192 -2.84 4.87 -4.63
C GLY A 192 -2.57 4.89 -3.14
N GLU A 193 -1.52 5.61 -2.73
CA GLU A 193 -1.10 5.69 -1.32
C GLU A 193 -2.15 6.34 -0.41
N ASP A 194 -2.83 7.38 -0.88
CA ASP A 194 -3.86 8.06 -0.10
C ASP A 194 -5.09 7.18 0.13
N GLU A 195 -5.51 6.44 -0.91
CA GLU A 195 -6.58 5.44 -0.79
C GLU A 195 -6.17 4.30 0.13
N HIS A 196 -4.92 3.81 0.02
CA HIS A 196 -4.39 2.80 0.92
C HIS A 196 -4.47 3.25 2.37
N ARG A 197 -3.99 4.47 2.63
CA ARG A 197 -3.97 5.08 3.96
C ARG A 197 -5.37 5.25 4.52
N ALA A 198 -6.30 5.74 3.70
CA ALA A 198 -7.70 5.87 4.09
C ALA A 198 -8.32 4.51 4.44
N ALA A 199 -8.04 3.47 3.64
CA ALA A 199 -8.54 2.12 3.86
C ALA A 199 -8.01 1.50 5.15
N VAL A 200 -6.69 1.58 5.41
CA VAL A 200 -6.09 1.01 6.64
C VAL A 200 -6.53 1.75 7.91
N LEU A 201 -6.81 3.05 7.83
CA LEU A 201 -7.37 3.84 8.94
C LEU A 201 -8.87 3.62 9.16
N ALA A 202 -9.54 2.92 8.24
CA ALA A 202 -10.97 2.64 8.27
C ALA A 202 -11.28 1.15 8.52
N PHE A 203 -10.30 0.36 8.96
CA PHE A 203 -10.50 -1.04 9.32
C PHE A 203 -11.70 -1.22 10.27
N ALA A 204 -12.62 -2.07 9.85
CA ALA A 204 -13.80 -2.44 10.63
C ALA A 204 -13.45 -3.33 11.82
N VAL A 205 -12.38 -4.13 11.69
CA VAL A 205 -11.84 -4.99 12.74
C VAL A 205 -10.52 -4.39 13.21
N ALA A 206 -10.60 -3.61 14.29
CA ALA A 206 -9.45 -2.90 14.87
C ALA A 206 -9.62 -2.75 16.40
N PRO A 207 -8.52 -2.55 17.16
CA PRO A 207 -8.63 -2.29 18.60
C PRO A 207 -9.28 -0.92 18.91
N PRO A 208 -9.81 -0.72 20.12
CA PRO A 208 -10.35 0.58 20.54
C PRO A 208 -9.32 1.70 20.41
N GLY A 209 -9.72 2.84 19.83
CA GLY A 209 -8.83 4.00 19.63
C GLY A 209 -7.77 3.82 18.53
N TYR A 210 -7.85 2.75 17.73
CA TYR A 210 -6.86 2.39 16.71
C TYR A 210 -6.52 3.55 15.77
N ARG A 211 -7.53 4.22 15.20
CA ARG A 211 -7.31 5.27 14.20
C ARG A 211 -6.52 6.43 14.80
N GLU A 212 -6.90 6.87 15.99
CA GLU A 212 -6.26 7.97 16.71
C GLU A 212 -4.82 7.61 17.08
N ASP A 213 -4.60 6.39 17.58
CA ASP A 213 -3.29 5.92 18.01
C ASP A 213 -2.34 5.72 16.81
N VAL A 214 -2.82 5.18 15.68
CA VAL A 214 -2.04 5.08 14.43
C VAL A 214 -1.67 6.46 13.91
N VAL A 215 -2.63 7.38 13.79
CA VAL A 215 -2.36 8.74 13.29
C VAL A 215 -1.32 9.45 14.17
N LEU A 216 -1.42 9.28 15.49
CA LEU A 216 -0.48 9.88 16.43
C LEU A 216 0.92 9.24 16.33
N CYS A 217 1.02 7.91 16.24
CA CYS A 217 2.30 7.21 16.13
C CYS A 217 2.99 7.44 14.78
N ALA A 218 2.26 7.29 13.68
CA ALA A 218 2.76 7.46 12.32
C ALA A 218 3.03 8.93 11.96
N GLY A 219 2.46 9.88 12.71
CA GLY A 219 2.69 11.31 12.49
C GLY A 219 1.91 11.87 11.33
N TRP A 220 0.77 11.27 11.01
CA TRP A 220 -0.11 11.69 9.93
C TRP A 220 -1.09 12.80 10.36
N SER A 221 -0.64 13.69 11.23
CA SER A 221 -1.41 14.84 11.71
C SER A 221 -0.53 16.08 11.75
N ALA A 222 -1.14 17.22 11.44
CA ALA A 222 -0.52 18.54 11.57
C ALA A 222 -0.45 19.02 13.04
N SER A 223 -1.11 18.31 13.97
CA SER A 223 -1.10 18.67 15.39
C SER A 223 0.24 18.35 16.05
N ALA A 224 0.56 19.10 17.11
CA ALA A 224 1.71 18.79 17.95
C ALA A 224 1.63 17.34 18.47
N ARG A 225 2.78 16.66 18.50
CA ARG A 225 2.89 15.27 18.97
C ARG A 225 3.82 15.19 20.18
N PRO A 226 3.31 15.43 21.40
CA PRO A 226 4.12 15.30 22.61
C PRO A 226 4.67 13.87 22.71
N PRO A 227 5.98 13.67 22.96
CA PRO A 227 6.59 12.33 23.06
C PRO A 227 5.87 11.41 24.06
N ALA A 228 5.41 11.96 25.20
CA ALA A 228 4.64 11.20 26.18
C ALA A 228 3.30 10.68 25.63
N ALA A 229 2.61 11.47 24.79
CA ALA A 229 1.36 11.08 24.16
C ALA A 229 1.58 10.01 23.09
N VAL A 230 2.66 10.15 22.30
CA VAL A 230 3.06 9.15 21.29
C VAL A 230 3.42 7.82 21.97
N PHE A 231 4.20 7.85 23.06
CA PHE A 231 4.52 6.64 23.81
C PHE A 231 3.25 5.95 24.36
N ALA A 232 2.32 6.72 24.93
CA ALA A 232 1.07 6.16 25.44
C ALA A 232 0.21 5.53 24.33
N ALA A 233 0.14 6.17 23.15
CA ALA A 233 -0.53 5.60 21.98
C ALA A 233 0.17 4.33 21.47
N ALA A 234 1.50 4.30 21.40
CA ALA A 234 2.25 3.12 20.99
C ALA A 234 1.99 1.92 21.92
N MET A 235 1.93 2.15 23.24
CA MET A 235 1.59 1.13 24.22
C MET A 235 0.16 0.60 24.02
N ARG A 236 -0.84 1.49 23.90
CA ARG A 236 -2.24 1.09 23.66
C ARG A 236 -2.42 0.36 22.34
N LEU A 237 -1.77 0.82 21.27
CA LEU A 237 -1.83 0.21 19.95
C LEU A 237 -1.23 -1.20 19.97
N ALA A 238 -0.05 -1.38 20.57
CA ALA A 238 0.56 -2.70 20.69
C ALA A 238 -0.29 -3.66 21.53
N GLU A 239 -0.78 -3.21 22.69
CA GLU A 239 -1.65 -4.01 23.55
C GLU A 239 -2.95 -4.39 22.84
N GLY A 240 -3.64 -3.40 22.26
CA GLY A 240 -4.91 -3.60 21.58
C GLY A 240 -4.78 -4.54 20.40
N THR A 241 -3.74 -4.36 19.58
CA THR A 241 -3.43 -5.26 18.46
C THR A 241 -3.17 -6.67 18.96
N ALA A 242 -2.31 -6.86 19.96
CA ALA A 242 -2.03 -8.20 20.50
C ALA A 242 -3.31 -8.88 21.04
N ARG A 243 -4.14 -8.19 21.82
CA ARG A 243 -5.41 -8.74 22.32
C ARG A 243 -6.35 -9.14 21.20
N LEU A 244 -6.47 -8.31 20.17
CA LEU A 244 -7.31 -8.59 19.01
C LEU A 244 -6.78 -9.82 18.25
N LEU A 245 -5.48 -9.87 17.97
CA LEU A 245 -4.83 -11.01 17.31
C LEU A 245 -5.01 -12.31 18.10
N MET A 246 -4.87 -12.26 19.43
CA MET A 246 -5.15 -13.40 20.33
C MET A 246 -6.59 -13.89 20.19
N SER A 247 -7.57 -12.97 20.22
CA SER A 247 -9.00 -13.33 20.09
C SER A 247 -9.37 -13.88 18.71
N ARG A 248 -8.51 -13.67 17.71
CA ARG A 248 -8.67 -14.07 16.32
C ARG A 248 -7.55 -15.01 15.85
N ALA A 249 -6.87 -15.71 16.75
CA ALA A 249 -5.67 -16.48 16.44
C ALA A 249 -5.89 -17.50 15.31
N ASP A 250 -7.09 -18.08 15.22
CA ASP A 250 -7.46 -19.06 14.19
C ASP A 250 -7.66 -18.44 12.79
N ALA A 251 -7.93 -17.13 12.73
CA ALA A 251 -8.05 -16.38 11.48
C ALA A 251 -6.70 -15.90 10.94
N LEU A 252 -5.62 -16.01 11.72
CA LEU A 252 -4.30 -15.52 11.34
C LEU A 252 -3.49 -16.63 10.66
N PRO A 253 -2.70 -16.31 9.62
CA PRO A 253 -1.79 -17.27 9.01
C PRO A 253 -0.52 -17.54 9.86
N LEU A 254 -0.56 -17.36 11.18
CA LEU A 254 0.60 -17.54 12.07
C LEU A 254 0.87 -19.02 12.39
N ARG A 255 2.16 -19.40 12.43
CA ARG A 255 2.62 -20.76 12.73
C ARG A 255 3.86 -20.75 13.63
N GLY A 256 4.12 -21.89 14.29
CA GLY A 256 5.28 -22.09 15.15
C GLY A 256 5.17 -21.39 16.51
N ALA A 257 6.30 -21.31 17.24
CA ALA A 257 6.33 -20.88 18.62
C ALA A 257 5.72 -19.48 18.85
N LEU A 258 5.92 -18.53 17.94
CA LEU A 258 5.33 -17.19 18.06
C LEU A 258 3.79 -17.21 18.03
N ALA A 259 3.19 -18.14 17.26
CA ALA A 259 1.75 -18.35 17.28
C ALA A 259 1.29 -18.92 18.63
N ASP A 260 2.06 -19.81 19.22
CA ASP A 260 1.75 -20.41 20.53
C ASP A 260 1.89 -19.37 21.65
N TYR A 261 2.94 -18.54 21.62
CA TYR A 261 3.13 -17.42 22.54
C TYR A 261 2.07 -16.33 22.42
N LEU A 262 1.49 -16.16 21.23
CA LEU A 262 0.33 -15.31 21.08
C LEU A 262 -0.87 -15.96 21.80
N ARG A 263 -1.19 -17.22 21.49
CA ARG A 263 -2.37 -17.93 22.05
C ARG A 263 -2.33 -18.06 23.57
N ASP A 264 -1.19 -18.35 24.16
CA ASP A 264 -1.03 -18.56 25.61
C ASP A 264 -0.88 -17.24 26.42
N GLY A 265 -0.93 -16.10 25.72
CA GLY A 265 -0.83 -14.76 26.30
C GLY A 265 0.59 -14.32 26.68
N THR A 266 1.63 -15.08 26.34
CA THR A 266 3.04 -14.67 26.54
C THR A 266 3.35 -13.34 25.87
N VAL A 267 2.89 -13.15 24.62
CA VAL A 267 3.05 -11.89 23.89
C VAL A 267 2.43 -10.72 24.66
N LEU A 268 1.22 -10.90 25.19
CA LEU A 268 0.53 -9.84 25.95
C LEU A 268 1.25 -9.53 27.27
N ARG A 269 1.72 -10.56 28.00
CA ARG A 269 2.53 -10.35 29.22
C ARG A 269 3.81 -9.58 28.93
N TYR A 270 4.50 -9.91 27.83
CA TYR A 270 5.69 -9.18 27.36
C TYR A 270 5.38 -7.70 27.07
N ILE A 271 4.26 -7.41 26.42
CA ILE A 271 3.83 -6.04 26.12
C ILE A 271 3.54 -5.25 27.41
N LEU A 272 2.79 -5.83 28.35
CA LEU A 272 2.40 -5.19 29.60
C LEU A 272 3.56 -5.02 30.58
N GLY A 273 4.65 -5.78 30.41
CA GLY A 273 5.78 -5.74 31.33
C GLY A 273 5.48 -6.34 32.70
N THR A 274 4.43 -7.15 32.80
CA THR A 274 4.13 -7.96 33.98
C THR A 274 4.99 -9.23 33.94
N GLN A 275 6.17 -9.14 34.54
CA GLN A 275 6.89 -10.32 35.02
C GLN A 275 6.46 -10.63 36.45
#